data_AF-A0A0S3UF90-F1
#
_entry.id   AF-A0A0S3UF90-F1
#
_cell.length_a   1.000
_cell.length_b   1.000
_cell.length_c   1.000
_cell.angle_alpha   90.00
_cell.angle_beta   90.00
_cell.angle_gamma   90.00
#
_symmetry.space_group_name_H-M   'P 1'
#
loop_
_entity.id
_entity.type
_entity.pdbx_description
1 polymer ?
#
loop_
_entity_poly.entity_id
_entity_poly.type
_entity_poly.pdbx_seq_one_letter_code
_entity_poly.pdbx_strand_id
1 'polypeptide(L)'
;MAHAKGFGVKSTANRSTNKLTRQTWEGMPQLDLQTRTQLWQAGLLDLKLPDGVKPRSLTADEKHWLDRAAATEYISSEQQGQSAIFYTSSPPTFDLEEADWYLRPNDYWDAAPIRLQTVMNKFPAVLFQLSTSGQPPAFYPDRTPDYTAAQEAILRSIFRETVRLGWSLPQYKWFVLERFRKTTAQVTHEEVIQILEILQVMPGEAS
;
A
#
# COMPACT_ATOMS: atom_id res chain seq x y z
N MET A 1 6.72 -10.27 -21.29
CA MET A 1 7.69 -9.20 -20.97
C MET A 1 8.32 -9.56 -19.63
N ALA A 2 9.65 -9.52 -19.54
CA ALA A 2 10.44 -10.25 -18.54
C ALA A 2 10.23 -9.74 -17.10
N HIS A 3 9.77 -10.62 -16.21
CA HIS A 3 9.76 -10.41 -14.77
C HIS A 3 11.18 -10.62 -14.24
N ALA A 4 11.91 -9.53 -13.93
CA ALA A 4 13.15 -9.66 -13.17
C ALA A 4 12.82 -9.85 -11.68
N LYS A 5 12.84 -11.11 -11.23
CA LYS A 5 12.90 -11.50 -9.81
C LYS A 5 14.36 -11.57 -9.37
N GLY A 6 14.62 -11.25 -8.10
CA GLY A 6 15.83 -11.64 -7.37
C GLY A 6 17.08 -10.79 -7.62
N PHE A 7 17.54 -10.15 -6.54
CA PHE A 7 18.88 -9.60 -6.27
C PHE A 7 19.55 -8.68 -7.32
N GLY A 8 19.85 -7.46 -6.86
CA GLY A 8 20.52 -6.42 -7.63
C GLY A 8 21.96 -6.76 -8.04
N VAL A 9 22.34 -6.18 -9.17
CA VAL A 9 23.63 -6.24 -9.88
C VAL A 9 24.84 -6.28 -8.93
N LYS A 10 25.74 -7.24 -9.15
CA LYS A 10 27.05 -7.29 -8.49
C LYS A 10 27.84 -6.02 -8.80
N SER A 11 28.11 -5.20 -7.78
CA SER A 11 29.14 -4.17 -7.86
C SER A 11 30.46 -4.83 -8.24
N THR A 12 31.09 -4.36 -9.31
CA THR A 12 32.35 -4.89 -9.82
C THR A 12 33.46 -4.78 -8.79
N ALA A 13 33.76 -5.90 -8.12
CA ALA A 13 35.08 -6.23 -7.60
C ALA A 13 35.20 -7.76 -7.48
N ASN A 14 36.03 -8.32 -8.36
CA ASN A 14 36.64 -9.66 -8.38
C ASN A 14 35.79 -10.94 -8.21
N ARG A 15 36.03 -11.83 -9.19
CA ARG A 15 35.51 -13.20 -9.27
C ARG A 15 35.76 -13.98 -7.99
N SER A 16 34.69 -14.53 -7.44
CA SER A 16 34.71 -15.81 -6.75
C SER A 16 33.48 -16.62 -7.20
N THR A 17 33.75 -17.78 -7.79
CA THR A 17 32.79 -18.84 -8.03
C THR A 17 32.34 -19.38 -6.69
N ASN A 18 31.06 -19.24 -6.35
CA ASN A 18 30.49 -20.09 -5.31
C ASN A 18 29.00 -20.34 -5.52
N LYS A 19 28.67 -21.62 -5.34
CA LYS A 19 27.34 -22.22 -5.40
C LYS A 19 26.34 -21.37 -4.61
N LEU A 20 25.20 -21.05 -5.21
CA LEU A 20 24.00 -20.61 -4.49
C LEU A 20 23.46 -21.79 -3.69
N THR A 21 24.15 -22.13 -2.60
CA THR A 21 23.55 -22.84 -1.48
C THR A 21 22.44 -21.95 -0.95
N ARG A 22 21.22 -22.50 -0.79
CA ARG A 22 20.10 -21.89 -0.06
C ARG A 22 20.64 -21.17 1.17
N GLN A 23 20.80 -19.85 1.09
CA GLN A 23 21.33 -19.04 2.18
C GLN A 23 20.24 -18.96 3.24
N THR A 24 20.33 -19.87 4.21
CA THR A 24 19.60 -19.79 5.46
C THR A 24 20.09 -18.57 6.22
N TRP A 25 19.18 -17.62 6.42
CA TRP A 25 19.21 -16.49 7.34
C TRP A 25 20.36 -16.47 8.36
N GLU A 26 21.50 -15.89 8.00
CA GLU A 26 22.52 -15.53 8.98
C GLU A 26 22.02 -14.29 9.74
N GLY A 27 21.61 -14.47 11.01
CA GLY A 27 21.32 -13.36 11.92
C GLY A 27 19.86 -12.96 12.12
N MET A 28 18.88 -13.76 11.64
CA MET A 28 17.52 -13.66 12.19
C MET A 28 17.38 -14.54 13.44
N PRO A 29 16.68 -14.06 14.49
CA PRO A 29 16.32 -14.92 15.61
C PRO A 29 15.61 -16.17 15.09
N GLN A 30 15.86 -17.32 15.74
CA GLN A 30 15.13 -18.56 15.48
C GLN A 30 13.68 -18.36 15.93
N LEU A 31 12.86 -17.81 15.04
CA LEU A 31 11.44 -17.59 15.25
C LEU A 31 10.66 -18.78 14.71
N ASP A 32 9.63 -19.20 15.44
CA ASP A 32 8.66 -20.14 14.91
C ASP A 32 7.89 -19.54 13.71
N LEU A 33 7.26 -20.40 12.92
CA LEU A 33 6.57 -20.01 11.69
C LEU A 33 5.45 -18.98 11.95
N GLN A 34 4.73 -19.10 13.07
CA GLN A 34 3.62 -18.22 13.41
C GLN A 34 4.15 -16.82 13.74
N THR A 35 5.12 -16.71 14.64
CA THR A 35 5.75 -15.43 14.99
C THR A 35 6.36 -14.77 13.76
N ARG A 36 7.04 -15.55 12.90
CA ARG A 36 7.61 -15.04 11.65
C ARG A 36 6.54 -14.52 10.69
N THR A 37 5.41 -15.20 10.61
CA THR A 37 4.27 -14.79 9.77
C THR A 37 3.65 -13.48 10.29
N GLN A 38 3.47 -13.35 11.60
CA GLN A 38 2.94 -12.14 12.23
C GLN A 38 3.86 -10.93 12.01
N LEU A 39 5.17 -11.10 12.26
CA LEU A 39 6.15 -10.03 11.98
C LEU A 39 6.19 -9.68 10.50
N TRP A 40 5.93 -10.64 9.61
CA TRP A 40 5.82 -10.38 8.19
C TRP A 40 4.59 -9.60 7.80
N GLN A 41 3.44 -9.98 8.31
CA GLN A 41 2.19 -9.25 8.12
C GLN A 41 2.26 -7.83 8.69
N ALA A 42 3.05 -7.62 9.74
CA ALA A 42 3.31 -6.29 10.31
C ALA A 42 4.39 -5.49 9.57
N GLY A 43 5.09 -6.09 8.58
CA GLY A 43 6.21 -5.42 7.89
C GLY A 43 7.42 -5.13 8.77
N LEU A 44 7.62 -5.91 9.85
CA LEU A 44 8.65 -5.69 10.88
C LEU A 44 9.87 -6.61 10.75
N LEU A 45 9.87 -7.55 9.80
CA LEU A 45 10.96 -8.53 9.66
C LEU A 45 12.05 -8.04 8.68
N ASP A 46 12.65 -6.87 8.89
CA ASP A 46 13.57 -6.26 7.93
C ASP A 46 14.58 -7.23 7.30
N LEU A 47 14.65 -7.23 5.96
CA LEU A 47 15.57 -8.08 5.21
C LEU A 47 17.01 -7.62 5.42
N LYS A 48 17.78 -8.39 6.20
CA LYS A 48 19.24 -8.27 6.25
C LYS A 48 19.85 -9.01 5.07
N LEU A 49 20.21 -8.25 4.03
CA LEU A 49 20.92 -8.80 2.88
C LEU A 49 22.39 -9.07 3.23
N PRO A 50 23.03 -10.08 2.63
CA PRO A 50 24.46 -10.33 2.81
C PRO A 50 25.30 -9.10 2.43
N ASP A 51 26.51 -9.00 3.00
CA ASP A 51 27.42 -7.91 2.73
C ASP A 51 27.69 -7.75 1.22
N GLY A 52 27.61 -6.51 0.74
CA GLY A 52 27.77 -6.16 -0.67
C GLY A 52 26.55 -6.42 -1.55
N VAL A 53 25.48 -7.04 -1.01
CA VAL A 53 24.21 -7.23 -1.71
C VAL A 53 23.26 -6.11 -1.32
N LYS A 54 22.70 -5.44 -2.34
CA LYS A 54 21.68 -4.40 -2.15
C LYS A 54 20.36 -4.85 -2.77
N PRO A 55 19.22 -4.32 -2.28
CA PRO A 55 17.96 -4.47 -2.99
C PRO A 55 18.12 -4.00 -4.43
N ARG A 56 17.32 -4.55 -5.35
CA ARG A 56 17.21 -3.93 -6.67
C ARG A 56 16.73 -2.48 -6.49
N SER A 57 17.20 -1.58 -7.33
CA SER A 57 16.64 -0.23 -7.37
C SER A 57 15.17 -0.27 -7.79
N LEU A 58 14.36 0.65 -7.26
CA LEU A 58 13.05 0.95 -7.83
C LEU A 58 13.21 1.46 -9.26
N THR A 59 12.33 1.03 -10.16
CA THR A 59 12.24 1.54 -11.53
C THR A 59 11.72 2.99 -11.53
N ALA A 60 11.84 3.67 -12.68
CA ALA A 60 11.29 5.02 -12.82
C ALA A 60 9.76 5.04 -12.60
N ASP A 61 9.05 4.04 -13.14
CA ASP A 61 7.59 3.93 -13.01
C ASP A 61 7.17 3.66 -11.56
N GLU A 62 7.91 2.81 -10.84
CA GLU A 62 7.66 2.54 -9.42
C GLU A 62 7.85 3.78 -8.55
N LYS A 63 8.93 4.54 -8.79
CA LYS A 63 9.16 5.81 -8.08
C LYS A 63 8.06 6.82 -8.39
N HIS A 64 7.74 6.99 -9.67
CA HIS A 64 6.68 7.89 -10.09
C HIS A 64 5.32 7.52 -9.46
N TRP A 65 5.01 6.23 -9.39
CA TRP A 65 3.81 5.75 -8.73
C TRP A 65 3.78 6.12 -7.24
N LEU A 66 4.87 5.85 -6.52
CA LEU A 66 5.00 6.16 -5.09
C LEU A 66 4.87 7.67 -4.84
N ASP A 67 5.53 8.49 -5.65
CA ASP A 67 5.47 9.96 -5.55
C ASP A 67 4.03 10.47 -5.73
N ARG A 68 3.30 9.92 -6.70
CA ARG A 68 1.90 10.30 -6.97
C ARG A 68 0.94 9.82 -5.88
N ALA A 69 1.12 8.60 -5.40
CA ALA A 69 0.35 8.06 -4.28
C ALA A 69 0.60 8.88 -3.00
N ALA A 70 1.85 9.28 -2.74
CA ALA A 70 2.21 10.14 -1.61
C ALA A 70 1.59 11.54 -1.74
N ALA A 71 1.72 12.16 -2.92
CA ALA A 71 1.20 13.51 -3.18
C ALA A 71 -0.33 13.60 -3.02
N THR A 72 -1.05 12.51 -3.28
CA THR A 72 -2.51 12.43 -3.08
C THR A 72 -2.91 11.94 -1.68
N GLU A 73 -1.94 11.84 -0.76
CA GLU A 73 -2.10 11.33 0.61
C GLU A 73 -2.77 9.95 0.63
N TYR A 74 -2.44 9.15 -0.37
CA TYR A 74 -2.96 7.81 -0.53
C TYR A 74 -2.14 6.77 0.24
N ILE A 75 -0.84 7.01 0.30
CA ILE A 75 0.09 6.43 1.27
C ILE A 75 0.61 7.56 2.17
N SER A 76 1.10 7.21 3.36
CA SER A 76 1.60 8.21 4.32
C SER A 76 2.63 9.12 3.66
N SER A 77 2.50 10.43 3.85
CA SER A 77 3.46 11.41 3.37
C SER A 77 4.72 11.48 4.24
N GLU A 78 4.70 10.86 5.43
CA GLU A 78 5.88 10.73 6.27
C GLU A 78 6.96 9.94 5.52
N GLN A 79 8.18 10.48 5.45
CA GLN A 79 9.28 10.02 4.58
C GLN A 79 9.02 10.18 3.07
N GLN A 80 8.30 11.23 2.64
CA GLN A 80 7.98 11.50 1.23
C GLN A 80 7.14 10.40 0.57
N GLY A 81 6.44 9.58 1.35
CA GLY A 81 5.70 8.42 0.86
C GLY A 81 6.53 7.40 0.10
N GLN A 82 7.83 7.34 0.34
CA GLN A 82 8.67 6.19 -0.02
C GLN A 82 8.43 5.02 0.94
N SER A 83 7.15 4.68 1.17
CA SER A 83 6.71 3.67 2.13
C SER A 83 6.82 2.26 1.56
N ALA A 84 7.74 2.01 0.62
CA ALA A 84 7.99 0.68 0.11
C ALA A 84 9.10 0.00 0.92
N ILE A 85 8.86 -1.23 1.35
CA ILE A 85 9.84 -2.08 2.02
C ILE A 85 10.33 -3.16 1.07
N PHE A 86 11.63 -3.44 1.08
CA PHE A 86 12.18 -4.57 0.33
C PHE A 86 12.04 -5.83 1.17
N TYR A 87 11.33 -6.82 0.64
CA TYR A 87 10.80 -7.91 1.43
C TYR A 87 10.74 -9.24 0.70
N THR A 88 10.68 -10.37 1.43
CA THR A 88 10.59 -11.71 0.81
C THR A 88 9.24 -11.92 0.14
N SER A 89 9.06 -13.06 -0.55
CA SER A 89 7.71 -13.53 -0.83
C SER A 89 6.87 -13.66 0.45
N SER A 90 5.55 -13.64 0.28
CA SER A 90 4.59 -13.81 1.36
C SER A 90 4.73 -15.17 2.06
N PRO A 91 4.30 -15.27 3.33
CA PRO A 91 4.15 -16.55 4.01
C PRO A 91 3.34 -17.54 3.17
N PRO A 92 3.59 -18.85 3.33
CA PRO A 92 4.52 -19.47 4.28
C PRO A 92 5.94 -19.66 3.73
N THR A 93 6.23 -19.28 2.49
CA THR A 93 7.47 -19.67 1.80
C THR A 93 8.66 -18.79 2.13
N PHE A 94 8.45 -17.48 2.32
CA PHE A 94 9.51 -16.50 2.62
C PHE A 94 10.72 -16.58 1.68
N ASP A 95 10.45 -16.80 0.41
CA ASP A 95 11.47 -16.98 -0.61
C ASP A 95 12.20 -15.66 -0.88
N LEU A 96 13.53 -15.75 -0.79
CA LEU A 96 14.45 -14.64 -1.02
C LEU A 96 14.69 -14.40 -2.51
N GLU A 97 14.63 -15.44 -3.34
CA GLU A 97 14.77 -15.28 -4.79
C GLU A 97 13.58 -14.52 -5.38
N GLU A 98 12.45 -14.56 -4.68
CA GLU A 98 11.25 -13.79 -4.99
C GLU A 98 11.14 -12.47 -4.22
N ALA A 99 12.20 -12.08 -3.48
CA ALA A 99 12.20 -10.83 -2.74
C ALA A 99 12.05 -9.62 -3.67
N ASP A 100 11.22 -8.68 -3.25
CA ASP A 100 10.85 -7.52 -4.04
C ASP A 100 10.40 -6.35 -3.17
N TRP A 101 10.02 -5.23 -3.78
CA TRP A 101 9.41 -4.10 -3.09
C TRP A 101 7.92 -4.36 -2.80
N TYR A 102 7.50 -4.06 -1.58
CA TYR A 102 6.14 -4.15 -1.07
C TYR A 102 5.73 -2.82 -0.47
N LEU A 103 4.44 -2.48 -0.52
CA LEU A 103 3.91 -1.38 0.29
C LEU A 103 3.94 -1.78 1.76
N ARG A 104 4.50 -0.89 2.58
CA ARG A 104 4.62 -1.07 4.03
C ARG A 104 3.25 -0.94 4.71
N PRO A 105 2.90 -1.86 5.62
CA PRO A 105 1.89 -1.65 6.65
C PRO A 105 2.25 -0.42 7.50
N ASN A 106 1.40 0.60 7.47
CA ASN A 106 1.56 1.83 8.25
C ASN A 106 0.24 2.12 8.98
N ASP A 107 0.21 3.17 9.82
CA ASP A 107 -0.98 3.57 10.61
C ASP A 107 -2.23 3.85 9.76
N TYR A 108 -2.05 3.92 8.44
CA TYR A 108 -3.02 4.19 7.42
C TYR A 108 -3.43 2.91 6.64
N TRP A 109 -2.56 1.90 6.58
CA TRP A 109 -2.76 0.62 5.88
C TRP A 109 -2.62 -0.55 6.86
N ASP A 110 -3.74 -0.97 7.43
CA ASP A 110 -3.82 -2.11 8.36
C ASP A 110 -4.01 -3.46 7.62
N ALA A 111 -3.25 -3.66 6.55
CA ALA A 111 -3.24 -4.91 5.82
C ALA A 111 -1.80 -5.38 5.59
N ALA A 112 -1.65 -6.69 5.42
CA ALA A 112 -0.35 -7.30 5.19
C ALA A 112 0.38 -6.65 3.99
N PRO A 113 1.73 -6.67 3.96
CA PRO A 113 2.49 -6.10 2.85
C PRO A 113 2.00 -6.64 1.50
N ILE A 114 1.71 -5.72 0.56
CA ILE A 114 1.35 -6.09 -0.81
C ILE A 114 2.47 -5.69 -1.75
N ARG A 115 2.86 -6.60 -2.64
CA ARG A 115 3.92 -6.35 -3.63
C ARG A 115 3.60 -5.12 -4.47
N LEU A 116 4.56 -4.20 -4.60
CA LEU A 116 4.38 -2.91 -5.25
C LEU A 116 3.83 -3.06 -6.67
N GLN A 117 4.41 -3.94 -7.48
CA GLN A 117 3.95 -4.19 -8.85
C GLN A 117 2.49 -4.66 -8.92
N THR A 118 2.04 -5.48 -7.96
CA THR A 118 0.65 -5.94 -7.88
C THR A 118 -0.29 -4.75 -7.67
N VAL A 119 0.07 -3.85 -6.76
CA VAL A 119 -0.73 -2.65 -6.49
C VAL A 119 -0.71 -1.69 -7.67
N MET A 120 0.46 -1.46 -8.29
CA MET A 120 0.57 -0.63 -9.49
C MET A 120 -0.30 -1.12 -10.65
N ASN A 121 -0.39 -2.44 -10.85
CA ASN A 121 -1.24 -3.01 -11.89
C ASN A 121 -2.72 -2.84 -11.58
N LYS A 122 -3.09 -2.95 -10.29
CA LYS A 122 -4.48 -2.76 -9.84
C LYS A 122 -4.88 -1.28 -9.86
N PHE A 123 -3.92 -0.39 -9.63
CA PHE A 123 -4.12 1.06 -9.57
C PHE A 123 -2.99 1.81 -10.26
N PRO A 124 -3.09 2.06 -11.56
CA PRO A 124 -2.06 2.78 -12.30
C PRO A 124 -1.83 4.21 -11.77
N ALA A 125 -0.62 4.76 -11.92
CA ALA A 125 -0.26 6.08 -11.37
C ALA A 125 -1.15 7.23 -11.88
N VAL A 126 -1.72 7.10 -13.09
CA VAL A 126 -2.68 8.06 -13.65
C VAL A 126 -3.95 8.21 -12.80
N LEU A 127 -4.22 7.23 -11.92
CA LEU A 127 -5.31 7.25 -10.96
C LEU A 127 -5.02 8.08 -9.71
N PHE A 128 -3.85 8.70 -9.57
CA PHE A 128 -3.56 9.58 -8.44
C PHE A 128 -3.49 11.01 -8.93
N GLN A 129 -4.63 11.70 -8.95
CA GLN A 129 -4.73 13.08 -9.43
C GLN A 129 -4.93 14.05 -8.27
N LEU A 130 -4.23 15.17 -8.35
CA LEU A 130 -4.45 16.32 -7.47
C LEU A 130 -5.61 17.14 -8.00
N SER A 131 -6.22 17.96 -7.13
CA SER A 131 -7.19 18.96 -7.55
C SER A 131 -6.58 19.97 -8.52
N THR A 132 -7.42 20.80 -9.13
CA THR A 132 -6.98 21.93 -9.96
C THR A 132 -6.11 22.93 -9.18
N SER A 133 -6.25 22.99 -7.85
CA SER A 133 -5.43 23.79 -6.94
C SER A 133 -4.14 23.08 -6.48
N GLY A 134 -3.84 21.90 -7.03
CA GLY A 134 -2.65 21.11 -6.69
C GLY A 134 -2.69 20.49 -5.29
N GLN A 135 -3.87 20.41 -4.68
CA GLN A 135 -4.06 19.80 -3.36
C GLN A 135 -4.44 18.32 -3.49
N PRO A 136 -4.15 17.48 -2.48
CA PRO A 136 -4.75 16.15 -2.39
C PRO A 136 -6.26 16.26 -2.53
N PRO A 137 -6.91 15.38 -3.31
CA PRO A 137 -8.36 15.43 -3.48
C PRO A 137 -9.03 15.25 -2.11
N ALA A 138 -9.93 16.17 -1.76
CA ALA A 138 -10.68 16.08 -0.53
C ALA A 138 -11.49 14.77 -0.51
N PHE A 139 -11.48 14.10 0.65
CA PHE A 139 -12.28 12.91 0.91
C PHE A 139 -13.78 13.18 0.71
N TYR A 140 -14.17 14.40 1.02
CA TYR A 140 -15.53 14.91 0.86
C TYR A 140 -15.61 15.74 -0.41
N PRO A 141 -16.78 15.82 -1.07
CA PRO A 141 -16.98 16.84 -2.07
C PRO A 141 -16.60 18.20 -1.46
N ASP A 142 -15.87 19.02 -2.21
CA ASP A 142 -15.51 20.36 -1.77
C ASP A 142 -16.77 21.07 -1.28
N ARG A 143 -16.67 21.76 -0.12
CA ARG A 143 -17.77 22.58 0.38
C ARG A 143 -17.96 23.74 -0.59
N THR A 144 -18.81 23.52 -1.58
CA THR A 144 -19.26 24.56 -2.50
C THR A 144 -20.17 25.54 -1.74
N PRO A 145 -20.40 26.75 -2.28
CA PRO A 145 -21.37 27.69 -1.70
C PRO A 145 -22.76 27.07 -1.47
N ASP A 146 -23.11 26.03 -2.23
CA ASP A 146 -24.38 25.31 -2.16
C ASP A 146 -24.34 24.08 -1.23
N TYR A 147 -23.31 23.95 -0.38
CA TYR A 147 -23.19 22.83 0.55
C TYR A 147 -24.32 22.85 1.60
N THR A 148 -25.16 21.82 1.58
CA THR A 148 -26.39 21.75 2.39
C THR A 148 -26.20 20.96 3.68
N ALA A 149 -27.08 21.22 4.66
CA ALA A 149 -27.17 20.41 5.88
C ALA A 149 -27.49 18.93 5.60
N ALA A 150 -28.21 18.63 4.51
CA ALA A 150 -28.51 17.27 4.09
C ALA A 150 -27.24 16.53 3.63
N GLN A 151 -26.36 17.20 2.87
CA GLN A 151 -25.06 16.64 2.48
C GLN A 151 -24.20 16.35 3.73
N GLU A 152 -24.13 17.29 4.68
CA GLU A 152 -23.41 17.09 5.95
C GLU A 152 -23.92 15.87 6.74
N ALA A 153 -25.24 15.65 6.78
CA ALA A 153 -25.84 14.50 7.47
C ALA A 153 -25.45 13.16 6.83
N ILE A 154 -25.42 13.10 5.49
CA ILE A 154 -25.00 11.89 4.77
C ILE A 154 -23.52 11.59 5.04
N LEU A 155 -22.65 12.62 5.02
CA LEU A 155 -21.22 12.43 5.29
C LEU A 155 -20.95 11.96 6.72
N ARG A 156 -21.69 12.48 7.69
CA ARG A 156 -21.64 11.97 9.07
C ARG A 156 -22.08 10.51 9.17
N SER A 157 -23.02 10.10 8.32
CA SER A 157 -23.49 8.71 8.29
C SER A 157 -22.42 7.79 7.70
N ILE A 158 -21.77 8.19 6.60
CA ILE A 158 -20.62 7.46 6.05
C ILE A 158 -19.51 7.34 7.09
N PHE A 159 -19.17 8.43 7.78
CA PHE A 159 -18.14 8.41 8.82
C PHE A 159 -18.48 7.43 9.96
N ARG A 160 -19.74 7.40 10.41
CA ARG A 160 -20.19 6.42 11.42
C ARG A 160 -20.04 4.99 10.93
N GLU A 161 -20.40 4.71 9.68
CA GLU A 161 -20.26 3.38 9.10
C GLU A 161 -18.79 2.97 8.94
N THR A 162 -17.91 3.89 8.52
CA THR A 162 -16.47 3.59 8.46
C THR A 162 -15.91 3.27 9.85
N VAL A 163 -16.35 3.99 10.88
CA VAL A 163 -15.96 3.69 12.28
C VAL A 163 -16.52 2.33 12.72
N ARG A 164 -17.78 2.00 12.39
CA ARG A 164 -18.39 0.70 12.69
C ARG A 164 -17.64 -0.46 12.05
N LEU A 165 -17.10 -0.26 10.85
CA LEU A 165 -16.31 -1.24 10.11
C LEU A 165 -14.85 -1.31 10.59
N GLY A 166 -14.43 -0.48 11.55
CA GLY A 166 -13.03 -0.37 11.97
C GLY A 166 -12.12 0.25 10.90
N TRP A 167 -12.68 0.93 9.90
CA TRP A 167 -11.91 1.40 8.74
C TRP A 167 -11.11 2.66 9.03
N SER A 168 -9.85 2.63 8.62
CA SER A 168 -9.01 3.81 8.47
C SER A 168 -9.45 4.65 7.27
N LEU A 169 -9.09 5.94 7.30
CA LEU A 169 -9.32 6.86 6.18
C LEU A 169 -8.79 6.29 4.83
N PRO A 170 -7.56 5.76 4.75
CA PRO A 170 -7.06 5.10 3.54
C PRO A 170 -7.82 3.86 3.13
N GLN A 171 -8.28 3.00 4.05
CA GLN A 171 -9.10 1.84 3.70
C GLN A 171 -10.39 2.28 3.00
N TYR A 172 -11.03 3.34 3.47
CA TYR A 172 -12.13 3.96 2.75
C TYR A 172 -11.70 4.52 1.39
N LYS A 173 -10.58 5.27 1.31
CA LYS A 173 -10.10 5.82 0.03
C LYS A 173 -9.91 4.68 -0.98
N TRP A 174 -9.27 3.58 -0.57
CA TRP A 174 -9.11 2.34 -1.34
C TRP A 174 -10.45 1.79 -1.80
N PHE A 175 -11.41 1.64 -0.89
CA PHE A 175 -12.76 1.18 -1.23
C PHE A 175 -13.40 2.04 -2.32
N VAL A 176 -13.33 3.36 -2.20
CA VAL A 176 -13.87 4.29 -3.19
C VAL A 176 -13.18 4.13 -4.55
N LEU A 177 -11.84 4.08 -4.58
CA LEU A 177 -11.11 3.90 -5.84
C LEU A 177 -11.40 2.54 -6.48
N GLU A 178 -11.48 1.48 -5.70
CA GLU A 178 -11.81 0.13 -6.18
C GLU A 178 -13.24 0.05 -6.71
N ARG A 179 -14.19 0.61 -5.95
CA ARG A 179 -15.62 0.51 -6.24
C ARG A 179 -16.01 1.31 -7.47
N PHE A 180 -15.51 2.54 -7.57
CA PHE A 180 -15.88 3.47 -8.64
C PHE A 180 -14.83 3.54 -9.76
N ARG A 181 -13.72 2.80 -9.66
CA ARG A 181 -12.65 2.73 -10.66
C ARG A 181 -12.16 4.12 -11.10
N LYS A 182 -12.08 5.05 -10.16
CA LYS A 182 -11.79 6.45 -10.42
C LYS A 182 -10.44 6.88 -9.85
N THR A 183 -10.05 8.11 -10.17
CA THR A 183 -8.70 8.67 -10.00
C THR A 183 -8.54 9.58 -8.77
N THR A 184 -9.60 9.70 -7.98
CA THR A 184 -9.64 10.50 -6.76
C THR A 184 -10.61 9.84 -5.77
N ALA A 185 -10.38 10.02 -4.48
CA ALA A 185 -11.35 9.63 -3.45
C ALA A 185 -12.55 10.59 -3.41
N GLN A 186 -12.58 11.62 -4.27
CA GLN A 186 -13.68 12.56 -4.37
C GLN A 186 -14.92 11.84 -4.89
N VAL A 187 -16.02 12.03 -4.20
CA VAL A 187 -17.29 11.36 -4.46
C VAL A 187 -18.34 12.38 -4.88
N THR A 188 -19.04 12.10 -5.97
CA THR A 188 -20.23 12.85 -6.38
C THR A 188 -21.36 12.57 -5.41
N HIS A 189 -22.43 13.37 -5.46
CA HIS A 189 -23.59 13.16 -4.59
C HIS A 189 -24.21 11.77 -4.77
N GLU A 190 -24.30 11.27 -6.01
CA GLU A 190 -24.82 9.93 -6.29
C GLU A 190 -23.91 8.83 -5.75
N GLU A 191 -22.59 9.00 -5.89
CA GLU A 191 -21.61 8.04 -5.35
C GLU A 191 -21.62 8.01 -3.83
N VAL A 192 -21.81 9.15 -3.17
CA VAL A 192 -21.96 9.25 -1.71
C VAL A 192 -23.15 8.40 -1.22
N ILE A 193 -24.29 8.47 -1.92
CA ILE A 193 -25.48 7.67 -1.57
C ILE A 193 -25.18 6.17 -1.75
N GLN A 194 -24.60 5.78 -2.88
CA GLN A 194 -24.23 4.39 -3.15
C GLN A 194 -23.22 3.85 -2.14
N ILE A 195 -22.25 4.67 -1.72
CA ILE A 195 -21.29 4.32 -0.67
C ILE A 195 -22.03 4.01 0.62
N LEU A 196 -22.92 4.92 1.07
CA LEU A 196 -23.65 4.72 2.31
C LEU A 196 -24.47 3.42 2.29
N GLU A 197 -25.20 3.16 1.21
CA GLU A 197 -25.99 1.93 1.04
C GLU A 197 -25.13 0.66 1.15
N ILE A 198 -23.95 0.67 0.51
CA ILE A 198 -23.02 -0.46 0.58
C ILE A 198 -22.49 -0.63 2.01
N LEU A 199 -22.01 0.46 2.62
CA LEU A 199 -21.42 0.37 3.96
C LEU A 199 -22.43 -0.13 4.99
N GLN A 200 -23.71 0.26 4.90
CA GLN A 200 -24.78 -0.19 5.81
C GLN A 200 -25.03 -1.70 5.77
N VAL A 201 -24.83 -2.35 4.62
CA VAL A 201 -25.05 -3.80 4.47
C VAL A 201 -23.79 -4.63 4.70
N MET A 202 -22.62 -3.98 4.83
CA MET A 202 -21.37 -4.68 5.11
C MET A 202 -21.34 -5.19 6.56
N PRO A 203 -21.01 -6.48 6.78
CA PRO A 203 -20.87 -7.01 8.13
C PRO A 203 -19.77 -6.24 8.86
N GLY A 204 -20.09 -5.77 10.08
CA GLY A 204 -19.12 -5.10 10.94
C GLY A 204 -18.08 -6.07 11.47
N GLU A 205 -16.96 -5.54 11.96
CA GLU A 205 -16.11 -6.34 12.84
C GLU A 205 -16.94 -6.70 14.08
N ALA A 206 -17.10 -8.00 14.33
CA ALA A 206 -17.67 -8.47 15.58
C ALA A 206 -16.73 -8.02 16.70
N SER A 207 -17.17 -7.05 17.49
CA SER A 207 -16.49 -6.61 18.71
C SER A 207 -16.39 -7.75 19.73
#